data_AF-A0A933F4I1-F1
#
_entry.id   AF-A0A933F4I1-F1
#
_cell.length_a   1.000
_cell.length_b   1.000
_cell.length_c   1.000
_cell.angle_alpha   90.00
_cell.angle_beta   90.00
_cell.angle_gamma   90.00
#
_symmetry.space_group_name_H-M   'P 1'
#
loop_
_entity.id
_entity.type
_entity.pdbx_description
1 polymer ?
#
loop_
_entity_poly.entity_id
_entity_poly.type
_entity_poly.pdbx_seq_one_letter_code
_entity_poly.pdbx_strand_id
1 'polypeptide(L)'
;MILTIEESGYRVAWAARPEDLPELLEQGPQAMVVVAEAEERAEMLLQEIRRARPLVPILVAPTQRDAARSVELLRLGAQEVISTPWTREILSACLSKALRFQGMGIEVVRPMERTRRGLFYAAAAALFFGAAFGYSLLDFRQERREAQPPAPTEWDLPYSHPAGMAFGRGDFWVADWYSRVIYRHDPRSRAVRRGMPLPQEPPTAIAFGGDCLWVVSASGVLSKHMLDDRLTVLSRYPAALGQTVGLAYDGLYLWSLDSRHFKLRKHLLDERMTVLQAYDYPGVKPAALAFDGKTLWSLDAANRELLRHDIKDPRLVVYRVPLREYQSGRWRPTGLVWDGEQFWSVAESSGGGELPGRLLSHELPRPLSKIPAS
;
A
#
# COMPACT_ATOMS: atom_id res chain seq x y z
N MET A 1 26.63 -5.71 74.50
CA MET A 1 26.82 -4.63 73.50
C MET A 1 25.45 -4.28 72.91
N ILE A 2 25.14 -3.00 72.71
CA ILE A 2 23.86 -2.56 72.15
C ILE A 2 24.11 -1.76 70.86
N LEU A 3 23.49 -2.19 69.78
CA LEU A 3 23.46 -1.45 68.51
C LEU A 3 22.12 -0.72 68.41
N THR A 4 22.14 0.59 68.17
CA THR A 4 20.96 1.39 67.87
C THR A 4 20.90 1.69 66.38
N ILE A 5 19.70 1.66 65.81
CA ILE A 5 19.46 1.89 64.38
C ILE A 5 18.61 3.15 64.25
N GLU A 6 19.08 4.07 63.41
CA GLU A 6 18.55 5.41 63.19
C GLU A 6 18.31 5.65 61.69
N GLU A 7 17.57 6.69 61.30
CA GLU A 7 17.26 6.97 59.88
C GLU A 7 18.51 7.14 59.00
N SER A 8 19.59 7.66 59.57
CA SER A 8 20.84 7.97 58.87
C SER A 8 21.88 6.84 58.92
N GLY A 9 21.59 5.72 59.59
CA GLY A 9 22.51 4.59 59.69
C GLY A 9 22.38 3.78 60.99
N TYR A 10 23.52 3.33 61.52
CA TYR A 10 23.57 2.60 62.79
C TYR A 10 24.64 3.20 63.69
N ARG A 11 24.42 3.13 65.00
CA ARG A 11 25.39 3.51 66.01
C ARG A 11 25.66 2.31 66.92
N VAL A 12 26.93 2.10 67.25
CA VAL A 12 27.35 1.04 68.17
C VAL A 12 27.64 1.69 69.51
N ALA A 13 26.93 1.26 70.55
CA ALA A 13 27.18 1.69 71.91
C ALA A 13 27.51 0.51 72.81
N TRP A 14 28.50 0.70 73.68
CA TRP A 14 28.81 -0.25 74.74
C TRP A 14 28.04 0.15 76.00
N ALA A 15 26.77 -0.22 76.09
CA ALA A 15 26.05 -0.19 77.36
C ALA A 15 26.44 -1.43 78.16
N ALA A 16 27.33 -1.26 79.14
CA ALA A 16 27.75 -2.33 80.04
C ALA A 16 26.89 -2.38 81.31
N ARG A 17 26.17 -1.28 81.64
CA ARG A 17 25.33 -1.15 82.84
C ARG A 17 23.96 -0.54 82.49
N PRO A 18 22.90 -0.85 83.24
CA PRO A 18 21.57 -0.22 83.14
C PRO A 18 21.57 1.30 83.13
N GLU A 19 22.56 1.90 83.79
CA GLU A 19 22.71 3.34 83.98
C GLU A 19 22.96 4.11 82.67
N ASP A 20 23.52 3.44 81.65
CA ASP A 20 23.86 4.04 80.35
C ASP A 20 22.66 4.02 79.37
N LEU A 21 21.57 3.34 79.74
CA LEU A 21 20.41 3.12 78.89
C LEU A 21 19.56 4.38 78.61
N PRO A 22 19.33 5.30 79.57
CA PRO A 22 18.52 6.49 79.35
C PRO A 22 19.05 7.38 78.21
N GLU A 23 20.36 7.58 78.13
CA GLU A 23 21.00 8.41 77.09
C GLU A 23 20.78 7.83 75.68
N LEU A 24 20.89 6.50 75.55
CA LEU A 24 20.61 5.80 74.28
C LEU A 24 19.13 5.86 73.91
N LEU A 25 18.24 5.85 74.90
CA LEU A 25 16.81 5.93 74.68
C LEU A 25 16.35 7.36 74.37
N GLU A 26 16.97 8.42 74.88
CA GLU A 26 16.60 9.81 74.55
C GLU A 26 16.70 10.10 73.04
N GLN A 27 17.68 9.49 72.36
CA GLN A 27 17.95 9.69 70.93
C GLN A 27 16.85 9.14 70.00
N GLY A 28 15.93 8.31 70.53
CA GLY A 28 14.78 7.80 69.78
C GLY A 28 15.13 6.83 68.65
N PRO A 29 15.83 5.72 68.95
CA PRO A 29 16.19 4.74 67.92
C PRO A 29 14.95 4.07 67.31
N GLN A 30 15.03 3.76 66.02
CA GLN A 30 13.99 3.03 65.28
C GLN A 30 14.01 1.53 65.57
N ALA A 31 15.18 0.97 65.90
CA ALA A 31 15.34 -0.39 66.40
C ALA A 31 16.59 -0.51 67.28
N MET A 32 16.60 -1.50 68.16
CA MET A 32 17.76 -1.83 68.99
C MET A 32 18.12 -3.30 68.81
N VAL A 33 19.41 -3.59 68.61
CA VAL A 33 19.96 -4.95 68.60
C VAL A 33 20.82 -5.13 69.84
N VAL A 34 20.40 -6.04 70.72
CA VAL A 34 21.11 -6.38 71.95
C VAL A 34 21.94 -7.64 71.69
N VAL A 35 23.26 -7.51 71.76
CA VAL A 35 24.17 -8.66 71.67
C VAL A 35 24.34 -9.26 73.05
N ALA A 36 23.87 -10.49 73.21
CA ALA A 36 23.84 -11.21 74.48
C ALA A 36 25.06 -12.15 74.60
N GLU A 37 26.04 -11.72 75.40
CA GLU A 37 27.27 -12.48 75.70
C GLU A 37 27.19 -13.27 77.02
N ALA A 38 26.25 -12.97 77.92
CA ALA A 38 26.11 -13.61 79.25
C ALA A 38 24.67 -14.06 79.54
N GLU A 39 24.52 -15.08 80.39
CA GLU A 39 23.24 -15.76 80.66
C GLU A 39 22.16 -14.88 81.32
N GLU A 40 22.51 -13.92 82.17
CA GLU A 40 21.51 -13.15 82.95
C GLU A 40 21.33 -11.68 82.49
N ARG A 41 22.22 -11.15 81.63
CA ARG A 41 22.22 -9.71 81.31
C ARG A 41 21.21 -9.28 80.24
N ALA A 42 20.85 -10.17 79.32
CA ALA A 42 19.98 -9.83 78.20
C ALA A 42 18.52 -9.61 78.64
N GLU A 43 18.06 -10.38 79.62
CA GLU A 43 16.68 -10.35 80.12
C GLU A 43 16.41 -9.08 80.92
N MET A 44 17.32 -8.71 81.81
CA MET A 44 17.26 -7.47 82.58
C MET A 44 17.23 -6.24 81.66
N LEU A 45 18.15 -6.17 80.68
CA LEU A 45 18.18 -5.08 79.71
C LEU A 45 16.90 -5.04 78.85
N LEU A 46 16.39 -6.20 78.44
CA LEU A 46 15.16 -6.28 77.65
C LEU A 46 13.96 -5.74 78.44
N GLN A 47 13.83 -6.08 79.73
CA GLN A 47 12.77 -5.57 80.60
C GLN A 47 12.90 -4.06 80.82
N GLU A 48 14.11 -3.54 81.05
CA GLU A 48 14.36 -2.11 81.23
C GLU A 48 14.04 -1.30 79.97
N ILE A 49 14.51 -1.75 78.80
CA ILE A 49 14.21 -1.11 77.52
C ILE A 49 12.69 -1.14 77.27
N ARG A 50 12.03 -2.27 77.51
CA ARG A 50 10.59 -2.41 77.29
C ARG A 50 9.78 -1.53 78.24
N ARG A 51 10.25 -1.33 79.48
CA ARG A 51 9.63 -0.41 80.45
C ARG A 51 9.78 1.05 80.03
N ALA A 52 10.94 1.44 79.51
CA ALA A 52 11.23 2.82 79.15
C ALA A 52 10.67 3.21 77.76
N ARG A 53 10.72 2.30 76.78
CA ARG A 53 10.16 2.51 75.44
C ARG A 53 9.44 1.25 74.94
N PRO A 54 8.13 1.11 75.24
CA PRO A 54 7.38 -0.11 74.93
C PRO A 54 7.22 -0.41 73.44
N LEU A 55 7.40 0.59 72.57
CA LEU A 55 7.17 0.47 71.13
C LEU A 55 8.43 0.29 70.30
N VAL A 56 9.63 0.36 70.88
CA VAL A 56 10.86 0.15 70.10
C VAL A 56 11.05 -1.35 69.83
N PRO A 57 11.28 -1.78 68.57
CA PRO A 57 11.58 -3.17 68.28
C PRO A 57 12.98 -3.52 68.79
N ILE A 58 13.05 -4.62 69.54
CA ILE A 58 14.30 -5.11 70.15
C ILE A 58 14.62 -6.46 69.52
N LEU A 59 15.78 -6.56 68.88
CA LEU A 59 16.32 -7.80 68.38
C LEU A 59 17.39 -8.28 69.35
N VAL A 60 17.37 -9.56 69.71
CA VAL A 60 18.40 -10.14 70.57
C VAL A 60 19.29 -11.06 69.73
N ALA A 61 20.59 -10.81 69.75
CA ALA A 61 21.59 -11.62 69.06
C ALA A 61 22.41 -12.41 70.11
N PRO A 62 21.98 -13.62 70.48
CA PRO A 62 22.76 -14.48 71.38
C PRO A 62 24.06 -14.94 70.72
N THR A 63 25.12 -15.06 71.50
CA THR A 63 26.43 -15.58 71.03
C THR A 63 26.49 -17.10 70.96
N GLN A 64 25.61 -17.80 71.66
CA GLN A 64 25.50 -19.26 71.66
C GLN A 64 24.11 -19.69 71.18
N ARG A 65 24.01 -20.89 70.59
CA ARG A 65 22.75 -21.40 70.06
C ARG A 65 21.99 -22.16 71.14
N ASP A 66 20.95 -21.54 71.67
CA ASP A 66 20.03 -22.15 72.63
C ASP A 66 18.57 -21.84 72.23
N ALA A 67 17.84 -22.88 71.83
CA ALA A 67 16.47 -22.75 71.37
C ALA A 67 15.49 -22.46 72.52
N ALA A 68 15.68 -23.04 73.71
CA ALA A 68 14.79 -22.85 74.84
C ALA A 68 14.86 -21.39 75.30
N ARG A 69 16.08 -20.86 75.42
CA ARG A 69 16.32 -19.47 75.80
C ARG A 69 15.88 -18.47 74.73
N SER A 70 16.00 -18.82 73.45
CA SER A 70 15.46 -17.99 72.37
C SER A 70 13.95 -17.79 72.49
N VAL A 71 13.21 -18.83 72.89
CA VAL A 71 11.76 -18.76 73.14
C VAL A 71 11.45 -17.90 74.38
N GLU A 72 12.27 -18.00 75.43
CA GLU A 72 12.12 -17.19 76.64
C GLU A 72 12.34 -15.69 76.37
N LEU A 73 13.38 -15.34 75.63
CA LEU A 73 13.66 -13.96 75.22
C LEU A 73 12.52 -13.36 74.38
N LEU A 74 11.90 -14.16 73.50
CA LEU A 74 10.69 -13.74 72.78
C LEU A 74 9.51 -13.50 73.73
N ARG A 75 9.30 -14.36 74.74
CA ARG A 75 8.25 -14.17 75.76
C ARG A 75 8.47 -12.92 76.60
N LEU A 76 9.72 -12.58 76.89
CA LEU A 76 10.11 -11.37 77.61
C LEU A 76 10.01 -10.09 76.76
N GLY A 77 9.59 -10.22 75.49
CA GLY A 77 9.28 -9.11 74.61
C GLY A 77 10.38 -8.77 73.61
N ALA A 78 11.32 -9.66 73.31
CA ALA A 78 12.14 -9.51 72.13
C ALA A 78 11.26 -9.70 70.88
N GLN A 79 11.44 -8.82 69.88
CA GLN A 79 10.66 -8.90 68.64
C GLN A 79 11.18 -10.04 67.75
N GLU A 80 12.50 -10.23 67.73
CA GLU A 80 13.18 -11.30 67.00
C GLU A 80 14.44 -11.72 67.75
N VAL A 81 14.81 -13.00 67.62
CA VAL A 81 16.06 -13.55 68.15
C VAL A 81 16.91 -14.05 66.99
N ILE A 82 18.13 -13.52 66.86
CA ILE A 82 19.02 -13.76 65.72
C ILE A 82 19.87 -15.00 66.01
N SER A 83 19.56 -16.11 65.34
CA SER A 83 20.30 -17.36 65.52
C SER A 83 21.77 -17.23 65.06
N THR A 84 22.68 -17.83 65.83
CA THR A 84 24.08 -18.03 65.41
C THR A 84 24.21 -19.20 64.43
N PRO A 85 25.13 -19.14 63.45
CA PRO A 85 26.08 -18.06 63.18
C PRO A 85 25.41 -16.83 62.54
N TRP A 86 25.85 -15.63 62.93
CA TRP A 86 25.31 -14.39 62.36
C TRP A 86 25.84 -14.18 60.95
N THR A 87 24.99 -14.35 59.94
CA THR A 87 25.31 -13.93 58.57
C THR A 87 24.61 -12.61 58.23
N ARG A 88 25.14 -11.90 57.24
CA ARG A 88 24.57 -10.64 56.77
C ARG A 88 23.12 -10.81 56.32
N GLU A 89 22.80 -11.94 55.69
CA GLU A 89 21.46 -12.26 55.20
C GLU A 89 20.48 -12.45 56.36
N ILE A 90 20.88 -13.18 57.42
CA ILE A 90 20.03 -13.43 58.59
C ILE A 90 19.79 -12.13 59.37
N LEU A 91 20.86 -11.36 59.63
CA LEU A 91 20.77 -10.05 60.29
C LEU A 91 19.83 -9.10 59.51
N SER A 92 20.01 -9.01 58.18
CA SER A 92 19.17 -8.17 57.33
C SER A 92 17.72 -8.64 57.32
N ALA A 93 17.46 -9.95 57.27
CA ALA A 93 16.10 -10.49 57.24
C ALA A 93 15.34 -10.22 58.55
N CYS A 94 15.98 -10.49 59.70
CA CYS A 94 15.40 -10.24 61.02
C CYS A 94 15.15 -8.74 61.23
N LEU A 95 16.11 -7.88 60.84
CA LEU A 95 15.98 -6.44 60.96
C LEU A 95 14.86 -5.88 60.06
N SER A 96 14.83 -6.28 58.78
CA SER A 96 13.76 -5.88 57.86
C SER A 96 12.39 -6.33 58.36
N LYS A 97 12.29 -7.54 58.95
CA LYS A 97 11.03 -8.03 59.55
C LYS A 97 10.60 -7.18 60.75
N ALA A 98 11.54 -6.87 61.66
CA ALA A 98 11.27 -6.07 62.85
C ALA A 98 10.80 -4.64 62.51
N LEU A 99 11.40 -4.00 61.51
CA LEU A 99 11.06 -2.64 61.09
C LEU A 99 9.77 -2.56 60.26
N ARG A 100 9.49 -3.59 59.44
CA ARG A 100 8.22 -3.68 58.68
C ARG A 100 6.99 -3.74 59.59
N PHE A 101 7.11 -4.29 60.80
CA PHE A 101 6.01 -4.35 61.76
C PHE A 101 5.51 -2.95 62.20
N GLN A 102 6.28 -1.87 61.96
CA GLN A 102 5.87 -0.49 62.20
C GLN A 102 5.58 0.32 60.92
N GLY A 103 5.42 -0.33 59.76
CA GLY A 103 5.07 0.36 58.51
C GLY A 103 6.22 1.13 57.85
N MET A 104 7.44 1.04 58.37
CA MET A 104 8.66 1.63 57.77
C MET A 104 9.42 0.55 57.00
N GLY A 105 9.21 0.48 55.69
CA GLY A 105 9.90 -0.46 54.81
C GLY A 105 11.34 0.00 54.53
N ILE A 106 12.35 -0.69 55.06
CA ILE A 106 13.73 -0.51 54.57
C ILE A 106 13.84 -1.17 53.20
N GLU A 107 14.09 -0.36 52.17
CA GLU A 107 14.49 -0.84 50.84
C GLU A 107 16.02 -0.90 50.76
N VAL A 108 16.57 -2.11 50.75
CA VAL A 108 18.01 -2.32 50.58
C VAL A 108 18.36 -2.02 49.12
N VAL A 109 18.91 -0.84 48.85
CA VAL A 109 19.40 -0.46 47.52
C VAL A 109 20.55 -1.40 47.13
N ARG A 110 20.30 -2.31 46.20
CA ARG A 110 21.36 -3.12 45.56
C ARG A 110 22.07 -2.27 44.51
N PRO A 111 23.41 -2.23 44.46
CA PRO A 111 24.11 -1.56 43.38
C PRO A 111 23.76 -2.25 42.05
N MET A 112 23.31 -1.45 41.08
CA MET A 112 22.83 -1.91 39.78
C MET A 112 24.00 -2.51 38.99
N GLU A 113 24.05 -3.84 38.85
CA GLU A 113 24.99 -4.49 37.93
C GLU A 113 24.63 -4.12 36.49
N ARG A 114 25.47 -3.30 35.86
CA ARG A 114 25.41 -3.01 34.42
C ARG A 114 25.70 -4.30 33.64
N THR A 115 24.65 -5.07 33.37
CA THR A 115 24.73 -6.26 32.52
C THR A 115 24.76 -5.84 31.05
N ARG A 116 25.61 -6.49 30.25
CA ARG A 116 25.78 -6.32 28.78
C ARG A 116 24.49 -6.49 27.93
N ARG A 117 23.34 -6.76 28.55
CA ARG A 117 22.03 -6.92 27.89
C ARG A 117 21.55 -5.63 27.22
N GLY A 118 21.84 -4.45 27.79
CA GLY A 118 21.46 -3.17 27.18
C GLY A 118 22.09 -2.95 25.81
N LEU A 119 23.35 -3.37 25.62
CA LEU A 119 24.06 -3.26 24.35
C LEU A 119 23.44 -4.19 23.29
N PHE A 120 23.00 -5.39 23.70
CA PHE A 120 22.33 -6.35 22.83
C PHE A 120 20.98 -5.81 22.33
N TYR A 121 20.14 -5.25 23.22
CA TYR A 121 18.86 -4.66 22.81
C TYR A 121 19.04 -3.41 21.94
N ALA A 122 20.06 -2.59 22.21
CA ALA A 122 20.40 -1.45 21.37
C ALA A 122 20.85 -1.88 19.96
N ALA A 123 21.67 -2.92 19.85
CA ALA A 123 22.10 -3.48 18.56
C ALA A 123 20.93 -4.11 17.78
N ALA A 124 20.03 -4.84 18.47
CA ALA A 124 18.83 -5.42 17.87
C ALA A 124 17.88 -4.34 17.35
N ALA A 125 17.68 -3.24 18.10
CA ALA A 125 16.89 -2.11 17.65
C ALA A 125 17.50 -1.42 16.42
N ALA A 126 18.82 -1.21 16.41
CA ALA A 126 19.51 -0.62 15.25
C ALA A 126 19.37 -1.48 13.98
N LEU A 127 19.45 -2.81 14.11
CA LEU A 127 19.21 -3.73 12.99
C LEU A 127 17.76 -3.67 12.49
N PHE A 128 16.78 -3.62 13.40
CA PHE A 128 15.36 -3.52 13.06
C PHE A 128 15.06 -2.23 12.30
N PHE A 129 15.49 -1.08 12.83
CA PHE A 129 15.29 0.21 12.15
C PHE A 129 16.10 0.32 10.85
N GLY A 130 17.30 -0.26 10.78
CA GLY A 130 18.09 -0.33 9.55
C GLY A 130 17.42 -1.16 8.47
N ALA A 131 16.81 -2.30 8.81
CA ALA A 131 16.06 -3.13 7.89
C ALA A 131 14.75 -2.46 7.44
N ALA A 132 14.01 -1.82 8.35
CA ALA A 132 12.81 -1.07 8.03
C ALA A 132 13.12 0.14 7.13
N PHE A 133 14.20 0.86 7.40
CA PHE A 133 14.68 1.95 6.55
C PHE A 133 15.15 1.45 5.19
N GLY A 134 15.87 0.32 5.15
CA GLY A 134 16.27 -0.33 3.91
C GLY A 134 15.08 -0.77 3.06
N TYR A 135 14.05 -1.35 3.69
CA TYR A 135 12.79 -1.71 3.04
C TYR A 135 12.06 -0.47 2.52
N SER A 136 11.89 0.57 3.34
CA SER A 136 11.28 1.83 2.93
C SER A 136 12.04 2.52 1.81
N LEU A 137 13.38 2.45 1.79
CA LEU A 137 14.20 2.97 0.70
C LEU A 137 14.03 2.15 -0.59
N LEU A 138 13.88 0.83 -0.48
CA LEU A 138 13.60 -0.05 -1.62
C LEU A 138 12.19 0.18 -2.16
N ASP A 139 11.20 0.31 -1.29
CA ASP A 139 9.80 0.62 -1.60
C ASP A 139 9.70 1.99 -2.29
N PHE A 140 10.33 3.02 -1.72
CA PHE A 140 10.42 4.36 -2.33
C PHE A 140 11.17 4.34 -3.67
N ARG A 141 12.18 3.50 -3.84
CA ARG A 141 12.86 3.29 -5.14
C ARG A 141 11.98 2.55 -6.14
N GLN A 142 11.14 1.63 -5.68
CA GLN A 142 10.19 0.89 -6.50
C GLN A 142 9.07 1.81 -6.98
N GLU A 143 8.47 2.61 -6.09
CA GLU A 143 7.53 3.68 -6.44
C GLU A 143 8.13 4.67 -7.44
N ARG A 144 9.43 5.03 -7.30
CA ARG A 144 10.10 5.90 -8.27
C ARG A 144 10.44 5.23 -9.61
N ARG A 145 10.64 3.92 -9.64
CA ARG A 145 10.77 3.14 -10.90
C ARG A 145 9.42 3.04 -11.61
N GLU A 146 8.33 2.91 -10.86
CA GLU A 146 6.97 2.99 -11.39
C GLU A 146 6.61 4.43 -11.81
N ALA A 147 7.20 5.45 -11.18
CA ALA A 147 7.08 6.86 -11.54
C ALA A 147 8.08 7.32 -12.64
N GLN A 148 8.81 6.38 -13.25
CA GLN A 148 9.55 6.67 -14.48
C GLN A 148 8.50 7.04 -15.56
N PRO A 149 8.64 8.19 -16.26
CA PRO A 149 7.58 8.64 -17.16
C PRO A 149 7.29 7.52 -18.16
N PRO A 150 6.00 7.22 -18.44
CA PRO A 150 5.67 6.18 -19.40
C PRO A 150 6.41 6.47 -20.71
N ALA A 151 6.94 5.40 -21.32
CA ALA A 151 7.55 5.45 -22.64
C ALA A 151 6.62 6.22 -23.61
N PRO A 152 7.16 6.92 -24.62
CA PRO A 152 6.43 7.91 -25.40
C PRO A 152 5.06 7.38 -25.82
N THR A 153 4.01 8.02 -25.34
CA THR A 153 2.58 7.73 -25.59
C THR A 153 2.16 8.02 -27.03
N GLU A 154 3.12 8.40 -27.88
CA GLU A 154 2.93 8.98 -29.20
C GLU A 154 4.09 8.58 -30.13
N TRP A 155 3.75 8.16 -31.36
CA TRP A 155 4.70 7.77 -32.40
C TRP A 155 4.33 8.46 -33.71
N ASP A 156 5.32 8.90 -34.46
CA ASP A 156 5.11 9.44 -35.80
C ASP A 156 4.96 8.30 -36.81
N LEU A 157 3.91 8.40 -37.63
CA LEU A 157 3.67 7.52 -38.75
C LEU A 157 4.50 7.98 -39.95
N PRO A 158 4.97 7.05 -40.81
CA PRO A 158 5.73 7.41 -42.00
C PRO A 158 4.87 8.03 -43.13
N TYR A 159 3.61 8.35 -42.84
CA TYR A 159 2.63 8.93 -43.75
C TYR A 159 1.72 9.88 -42.97
N SER A 160 1.03 10.79 -43.67
CA SER A 160 0.40 11.95 -43.04
C SER A 160 -1.12 11.86 -42.85
N HIS A 161 -1.80 10.92 -43.51
CA HIS A 161 -3.26 10.98 -43.66
C HIS A 161 -3.96 9.71 -43.14
N PRO A 162 -3.72 9.29 -41.87
CA PRO A 162 -4.41 8.13 -41.31
C PRO A 162 -5.92 8.42 -41.19
N ALA A 163 -6.76 7.50 -41.64
CA ALA A 163 -8.21 7.59 -41.54
C ALA A 163 -8.80 6.55 -40.60
N GLY A 164 -8.58 5.26 -40.88
CA GLY A 164 -9.11 4.15 -40.08
C GLY A 164 -8.00 3.29 -39.50
N MET A 165 -8.29 2.62 -38.38
CA MET A 165 -7.36 1.70 -37.73
C MET A 165 -8.08 0.42 -37.28
N ALA A 166 -7.40 -0.72 -37.40
CA ALA A 166 -7.85 -2.00 -36.89
C ALA A 166 -6.68 -2.80 -36.32
N PHE A 167 -6.98 -3.76 -35.45
CA PHE A 167 -6.00 -4.63 -34.80
C PHE A 167 -6.48 -6.05 -35.00
N GLY A 168 -5.60 -6.87 -35.57
CA GLY A 168 -5.96 -8.23 -35.95
C GLY A 168 -4.73 -8.99 -36.42
N ARG A 169 -4.74 -10.29 -36.15
CA ARG A 169 -3.58 -11.18 -36.39
C ARG A 169 -2.29 -10.67 -35.71
N GLY A 170 -2.43 -10.00 -34.57
CA GLY A 170 -1.32 -9.49 -33.78
C GLY A 170 -0.58 -8.30 -34.39
N ASP A 171 -1.18 -7.58 -35.35
CA ASP A 171 -0.59 -6.38 -35.95
C ASP A 171 -1.62 -5.25 -36.01
N PHE A 172 -1.12 -4.01 -36.06
CA PHE A 172 -1.92 -2.82 -36.33
C PHE A 172 -2.07 -2.62 -37.83
N TRP A 173 -3.27 -2.30 -38.26
CA TRP A 173 -3.59 -2.00 -39.65
C TRP A 173 -4.11 -0.57 -39.67
N VAL A 174 -3.50 0.29 -40.47
CA VAL A 174 -3.87 1.70 -40.56
C VAL A 174 -4.09 2.06 -42.02
N ALA A 175 -5.26 2.61 -42.31
CA ALA A 175 -5.61 3.08 -43.64
C ALA A 175 -5.17 4.54 -43.80
N ASP A 176 -4.42 4.84 -44.85
CA ASP A 176 -4.13 6.22 -45.26
C ASP A 176 -5.05 6.60 -46.42
N TRP A 177 -5.87 7.64 -46.22
CA TRP A 177 -6.92 7.99 -47.17
C TRP A 177 -6.37 8.65 -48.44
N TYR A 178 -5.24 9.36 -48.32
CA TYR A 178 -4.66 10.13 -49.41
C TYR A 178 -3.87 9.23 -50.38
N SER A 179 -2.94 8.45 -49.82
CA SER A 179 -2.13 7.47 -50.56
C SER A 179 -2.94 6.22 -50.96
N ARG A 180 -4.09 6.00 -50.31
CA ARG A 180 -4.97 4.83 -50.53
C ARG A 180 -4.22 3.52 -50.28
N VAL A 181 -3.47 3.47 -49.19
CA VAL A 181 -2.71 2.29 -48.78
C VAL A 181 -3.16 1.91 -47.37
N ILE A 182 -3.30 0.60 -47.13
CA ILE A 182 -3.39 0.06 -45.78
C ILE A 182 -2.01 -0.42 -45.35
N TYR A 183 -1.51 0.16 -44.27
CA TYR A 183 -0.21 -0.17 -43.70
C TYR A 183 -0.34 -1.21 -42.58
N ARG A 184 0.36 -2.33 -42.80
CA ARG A 184 0.82 -3.37 -41.88
C ARG A 184 1.79 -2.84 -40.83
N HIS A 185 1.44 -2.56 -39.57
CA HIS A 185 2.40 -2.13 -38.53
C HIS A 185 2.66 -3.22 -37.49
N ASP A 186 3.94 -3.38 -37.13
CA ASP A 186 4.36 -4.18 -35.99
C ASP A 186 3.92 -3.51 -34.68
N PRO A 187 3.24 -4.19 -33.74
CA PRO A 187 2.76 -3.55 -32.52
C PRO A 187 3.88 -3.22 -31.51
N ARG A 188 5.03 -3.92 -31.59
CA ARG A 188 6.18 -3.72 -30.69
C ARG A 188 7.12 -2.65 -31.22
N SER A 189 7.47 -2.70 -32.50
CA SER A 189 8.40 -1.72 -33.09
C SER A 189 7.70 -0.51 -33.71
N ARG A 190 6.38 -0.59 -33.97
CA ARG A 190 5.56 0.42 -34.67
C ARG A 190 5.98 0.65 -36.12
N ALA A 191 6.98 -0.10 -36.60
CA ALA A 191 7.47 -0.03 -37.96
C ALA A 191 6.46 -0.61 -38.95
N VAL A 192 6.43 -0.03 -40.14
CA VAL A 192 5.67 -0.57 -41.27
C VAL A 192 6.32 -1.88 -41.72
N ARG A 193 5.61 -2.98 -41.55
CA ARG A 193 5.93 -4.29 -42.12
C ARG A 193 5.58 -4.38 -43.60
N ARG A 194 4.47 -3.74 -44.01
CA ARG A 194 3.96 -3.80 -45.38
C ARG A 194 2.97 -2.68 -45.69
N GLY A 195 2.93 -2.20 -46.92
CA GLY A 195 1.81 -1.40 -47.46
C GLY A 195 1.03 -2.21 -48.50
N MET A 196 -0.30 -2.18 -48.43
CA MET A 196 -1.21 -2.84 -49.37
C MET A 196 -2.06 -1.78 -50.09
N PRO A 197 -1.83 -1.53 -51.38
CA PRO A 197 -2.58 -0.53 -52.13
C PRO A 197 -4.06 -0.87 -52.29
N LEU A 198 -4.92 0.13 -52.16
CA LEU A 198 -6.35 0.11 -52.43
C LEU A 198 -6.67 1.12 -53.55
N PRO A 199 -6.43 0.78 -54.82
CA PRO A 199 -6.48 1.75 -55.92
C PRO A 199 -7.88 2.31 -56.22
N GLN A 200 -8.92 1.65 -55.70
CA GLN A 200 -10.30 1.89 -56.09
C GLN A 200 -10.82 3.20 -55.51
N GLU A 201 -10.75 3.38 -54.19
CA GLU A 201 -11.27 4.57 -53.51
C GLU A 201 -10.54 4.86 -52.18
N PRO A 202 -10.51 6.12 -51.71
CA PRO A 202 -9.96 6.50 -50.41
C PRO A 202 -10.65 5.76 -49.25
N PRO A 203 -9.91 4.98 -48.44
CA PRO A 203 -10.48 4.32 -47.27
C PRO A 203 -10.74 5.31 -46.13
N THR A 204 -11.90 5.22 -45.47
CA THR A 204 -12.25 6.06 -44.31
C THR A 204 -12.27 5.28 -43.00
N ALA A 205 -12.73 4.02 -43.02
CA ALA A 205 -12.81 3.17 -41.84
C ALA A 205 -12.47 1.72 -42.19
N ILE A 206 -11.85 1.01 -41.24
CA ILE A 206 -11.50 -0.41 -41.38
C ILE A 206 -11.81 -1.18 -40.10
N ALA A 207 -12.19 -2.44 -40.23
CA ALA A 207 -12.41 -3.34 -39.09
C ALA A 207 -12.16 -4.81 -39.47
N PHE A 208 -11.68 -5.60 -38.51
CA PHE A 208 -11.65 -7.06 -38.66
C PHE A 208 -12.99 -7.67 -38.27
N GLY A 209 -13.50 -8.60 -39.09
CA GLY A 209 -14.69 -9.36 -38.76
C GLY A 209 -14.89 -10.57 -39.66
N GLY A 210 -15.27 -11.71 -39.08
CA GLY A 210 -15.45 -12.97 -39.82
C GLY A 210 -14.23 -13.36 -40.65
N ASP A 211 -13.04 -13.32 -40.05
CA ASP A 211 -11.73 -13.61 -40.66
C ASP A 211 -11.34 -12.77 -41.88
N CYS A 212 -12.05 -11.65 -42.10
CA CYS A 212 -11.82 -10.74 -43.22
C CYS A 212 -11.54 -9.33 -42.70
N LEU A 213 -10.96 -8.50 -43.58
CA LEU A 213 -10.87 -7.06 -43.37
C LEU A 213 -12.03 -6.38 -44.09
N TRP A 214 -12.79 -5.60 -43.35
CA TRP A 214 -13.86 -4.76 -43.87
C TRP A 214 -13.32 -3.35 -44.04
N VAL A 215 -13.53 -2.78 -45.22
CA VAL A 215 -13.04 -1.45 -45.58
C VAL A 215 -14.20 -0.63 -46.13
N VAL A 216 -14.37 0.58 -45.61
CA VAL A 216 -15.30 1.57 -46.14
C VAL A 216 -14.53 2.63 -46.88
N SER A 217 -15.05 3.00 -48.05
CA SER A 217 -14.53 4.12 -48.82
C SER A 217 -15.26 5.43 -48.52
N ALA A 218 -14.67 6.55 -48.93
CA ALA A 218 -15.27 7.88 -48.81
C ALA A 218 -16.61 8.03 -49.54
N SER A 219 -16.92 7.20 -50.54
CA SER A 219 -18.24 7.18 -51.21
C SER A 219 -19.29 6.34 -50.46
N GLY A 220 -18.89 5.65 -49.38
CA GLY A 220 -19.75 4.77 -48.59
C GLY A 220 -19.88 3.35 -49.14
N VAL A 221 -19.01 2.95 -50.08
CA VAL A 221 -18.90 1.56 -50.51
C VAL A 221 -18.21 0.76 -49.42
N LEU A 222 -18.88 -0.28 -48.93
CA LEU A 222 -18.26 -1.28 -48.06
C LEU A 222 -17.67 -2.40 -48.90
N SER A 223 -16.47 -2.84 -48.57
CA SER A 223 -15.79 -3.93 -49.26
C SER A 223 -15.22 -4.92 -48.25
N LYS A 224 -15.37 -6.20 -48.56
CA LYS A 224 -14.85 -7.32 -47.76
C LYS A 224 -13.59 -7.82 -48.45
N HIS A 225 -12.48 -7.86 -47.73
CA HIS A 225 -11.18 -8.24 -48.24
C HIS A 225 -10.67 -9.51 -47.56
N MET A 226 -10.08 -10.38 -48.37
CA MET A 226 -9.28 -11.49 -47.88
C MET A 226 -8.00 -10.95 -47.23
N LEU A 227 -7.52 -11.64 -46.19
CA LEU A 227 -6.28 -11.31 -45.50
C LEU A 227 -5.06 -11.91 -46.19
N ASP A 228 -4.96 -11.67 -47.50
CA ASP A 228 -3.80 -11.99 -48.32
C ASP A 228 -2.93 -10.75 -48.54
N ASP A 229 -1.85 -10.93 -49.28
CA ASP A 229 -0.84 -9.88 -49.51
C ASP A 229 -1.32 -8.72 -50.38
N ARG A 230 -2.49 -8.86 -51.01
CA ARG A 230 -3.06 -7.89 -51.96
C ARG A 230 -4.39 -7.33 -51.48
N LEU A 231 -4.88 -7.76 -50.31
CA LEU A 231 -6.23 -7.49 -49.85
C LEU A 231 -7.26 -7.79 -50.95
N THR A 232 -7.26 -9.01 -51.48
CA THR A 232 -8.16 -9.42 -52.55
C THR A 232 -9.62 -9.16 -52.14
N VAL A 233 -10.35 -8.42 -52.97
CA VAL A 233 -11.76 -8.08 -52.71
C VAL A 233 -12.63 -9.31 -52.93
N LEU A 234 -13.33 -9.74 -51.90
CA LEU A 234 -14.28 -10.85 -51.94
C LEU A 234 -15.68 -10.40 -52.30
N SER A 235 -16.10 -9.24 -51.78
CA SER A 235 -17.45 -8.71 -51.98
C SER A 235 -17.45 -7.19 -51.86
N ARG A 236 -18.39 -6.54 -52.55
CA ARG A 236 -18.64 -5.10 -52.46
C ARG A 236 -20.12 -4.83 -52.25
N TYR A 237 -20.40 -3.83 -51.44
CA TYR A 237 -21.74 -3.40 -51.07
C TYR A 237 -21.85 -1.90 -51.37
N PRO A 238 -22.34 -1.53 -52.57
CA PRO A 238 -22.42 -0.15 -53.00
C PRO A 238 -23.37 0.67 -52.12
N ALA A 239 -22.95 1.88 -51.74
CA ALA A 239 -23.75 2.84 -50.96
C ALA A 239 -24.34 2.29 -49.63
N ALA A 240 -23.71 1.27 -49.05
CA ALA A 240 -24.24 0.63 -47.85
C ALA A 240 -24.14 1.53 -46.60
N LEU A 241 -23.11 2.38 -46.51
CA LEU A 241 -22.70 2.98 -45.24
C LEU A 241 -22.51 4.50 -45.22
N GLY A 242 -22.83 5.24 -46.30
CA GLY A 242 -22.75 6.71 -46.29
C GLY A 242 -21.36 7.26 -45.92
N GLN A 243 -21.30 8.38 -45.19
CA GLN A 243 -20.05 8.97 -44.68
C GLN A 243 -19.65 8.32 -43.35
N THR A 244 -19.35 7.02 -43.41
CA THR A 244 -18.89 6.27 -42.24
C THR A 244 -17.43 6.59 -41.93
N VAL A 245 -17.20 6.89 -40.65
CA VAL A 245 -15.90 7.23 -40.06
C VAL A 245 -15.42 6.17 -39.07
N GLY A 246 -16.33 5.34 -38.54
CA GLY A 246 -16.00 4.25 -37.61
C GLY A 246 -16.64 2.93 -37.99
N LEU A 247 -15.89 1.83 -37.85
CA LEU A 247 -16.37 0.46 -37.98
C LEU A 247 -15.90 -0.37 -36.80
N ALA A 248 -16.78 -1.23 -36.27
CA ALA A 248 -16.42 -2.21 -35.25
C ALA A 248 -17.16 -3.53 -35.47
N TYR A 249 -16.58 -4.64 -35.05
CA TYR A 249 -17.21 -5.96 -35.11
C TYR A 249 -17.33 -6.52 -33.70
N ASP A 250 -18.54 -6.88 -33.27
CA ASP A 250 -18.80 -7.38 -31.92
C ASP A 250 -18.70 -8.91 -31.78
N GLY A 251 -18.29 -9.59 -32.86
CA GLY A 251 -18.27 -11.05 -32.96
C GLY A 251 -19.47 -11.65 -33.69
N LEU A 252 -20.54 -10.87 -33.92
CA LEU A 252 -21.75 -11.31 -34.64
C LEU A 252 -22.19 -10.28 -35.69
N TYR A 253 -22.19 -9.00 -35.33
CA TYR A 253 -22.69 -7.89 -36.11
C TYR A 253 -21.58 -6.89 -36.42
N LEU A 254 -21.68 -6.28 -37.60
CA LEU A 254 -20.86 -5.13 -37.96
C LEU A 254 -21.57 -3.86 -37.51
N TRP A 255 -20.85 -3.00 -36.81
CA TRP A 255 -21.33 -1.70 -36.37
C TRP A 255 -20.68 -0.61 -37.19
N SER A 256 -21.48 0.38 -37.61
CA SER A 256 -21.00 1.56 -38.33
C SER A 256 -21.37 2.84 -37.61
N LEU A 257 -20.50 3.84 -37.75
CA LEU A 257 -20.70 5.18 -37.22
C LEU A 257 -20.53 6.21 -38.35
N ASP A 258 -21.62 6.90 -38.69
CA ASP A 258 -21.67 7.91 -39.76
C ASP A 258 -21.64 9.32 -39.18
N SER A 259 -20.77 10.17 -39.73
CA SER A 259 -20.55 11.54 -39.26
C SER A 259 -21.50 12.57 -39.86
N ARG A 260 -22.25 12.21 -40.92
CA ARG A 260 -23.16 13.13 -41.62
C ARG A 260 -24.53 13.20 -40.96
N HIS A 261 -25.04 12.04 -40.54
CA HIS A 261 -26.36 11.87 -39.95
C HIS A 261 -26.28 11.61 -38.44
N PHE A 262 -25.07 11.50 -37.89
CA PHE A 262 -24.83 11.20 -36.47
C PHE A 262 -25.56 9.92 -36.04
N LYS A 263 -25.35 8.84 -36.81
CA LYS A 263 -26.02 7.56 -36.58
C LYS A 263 -25.02 6.46 -36.31
N LEU A 264 -25.28 5.70 -35.25
CA LEU A 264 -24.66 4.42 -34.97
C LEU A 264 -25.61 3.31 -35.43
N ARG A 265 -25.16 2.43 -36.32
CA ARG A 265 -26.01 1.40 -36.94
C ARG A 265 -25.44 0.01 -36.70
N LYS A 266 -26.33 -0.94 -36.47
CA LYS A 266 -26.04 -2.36 -36.31
C LYS A 266 -26.44 -3.10 -37.57
N HIS A 267 -25.48 -3.75 -38.21
CA HIS A 267 -25.67 -4.45 -39.47
C HIS A 267 -25.58 -5.96 -39.30
N LEU A 268 -26.50 -6.67 -39.95
CA LEU A 268 -26.36 -8.09 -40.20
C LEU A 268 -25.34 -8.30 -41.32
N LEU A 269 -24.47 -9.30 -41.17
CA LEU A 269 -23.50 -9.69 -42.21
C LEU A 269 -24.17 -10.56 -43.30
N ASP A 270 -25.16 -10.00 -43.98
CA ASP A 270 -25.83 -10.59 -45.14
C ASP A 270 -25.37 -9.92 -46.45
N GLU A 271 -25.93 -10.35 -47.59
CA GLU A 271 -25.58 -9.80 -48.90
C GLU A 271 -25.97 -8.33 -49.09
N ARG A 272 -26.84 -7.78 -48.22
CA ARG A 272 -27.38 -6.42 -48.32
C ARG A 272 -26.87 -5.50 -47.22
N MET A 273 -26.07 -6.01 -46.29
CA MET A 273 -25.66 -5.32 -45.07
C MET A 273 -26.86 -4.73 -44.31
N THR A 274 -27.91 -5.54 -44.15
CA THR A 274 -29.20 -5.12 -43.57
C THR A 274 -29.01 -4.42 -42.24
N VAL A 275 -29.53 -3.20 -42.11
CA VAL A 275 -29.55 -2.44 -40.86
C VAL A 275 -30.63 -3.01 -39.95
N LEU A 276 -30.24 -3.68 -38.88
CA LEU A 276 -31.16 -4.20 -37.88
C LEU A 276 -31.65 -3.10 -36.95
N GLN A 277 -30.74 -2.22 -36.54
CA GLN A 277 -31.00 -1.15 -35.58
C GLN A 277 -30.18 0.08 -35.94
N ALA A 278 -30.74 1.26 -35.65
CA ALA A 278 -30.08 2.54 -35.84
C ALA A 278 -30.36 3.44 -34.62
N TYR A 279 -29.31 4.07 -34.13
CA TYR A 279 -29.30 4.88 -32.92
C TYR A 279 -28.72 6.25 -33.21
N ASP A 280 -29.23 7.27 -32.54
CA ASP A 280 -28.59 8.59 -32.53
C ASP A 280 -27.26 8.52 -31.79
N TYR A 281 -26.23 9.09 -32.39
CA TYR A 281 -24.93 9.23 -31.76
C TYR A 281 -25.02 10.29 -30.65
N PRO A 282 -24.67 9.97 -29.39
CA PRO A 282 -24.86 10.87 -28.25
C PRO A 282 -23.77 11.95 -28.11
N GLY A 283 -22.72 11.91 -28.93
CA GLY A 283 -21.64 12.89 -28.94
C GLY A 283 -21.88 14.04 -29.93
N VAL A 284 -20.85 14.85 -30.16
CA VAL A 284 -20.91 16.06 -31.00
C VAL A 284 -20.28 15.81 -32.36
N LYS A 285 -19.13 15.14 -32.43
CA LYS A 285 -18.45 14.85 -33.70
C LYS A 285 -17.80 13.46 -33.64
N PRO A 286 -18.46 12.43 -34.19
CA PRO A 286 -17.88 11.09 -34.21
C PRO A 286 -16.65 11.07 -35.12
N ALA A 287 -15.62 10.36 -34.69
CA ALA A 287 -14.40 10.15 -35.48
C ALA A 287 -14.12 8.68 -35.72
N ALA A 288 -14.29 7.81 -34.71
CA ALA A 288 -14.01 6.40 -34.83
C ALA A 288 -14.89 5.56 -33.90
N LEU A 289 -14.93 4.26 -34.14
CA LEU A 289 -15.67 3.27 -33.36
C LEU A 289 -14.78 2.05 -33.15
N ALA A 290 -14.80 1.47 -31.95
CA ALA A 290 -14.07 0.26 -31.60
C ALA A 290 -14.91 -0.64 -30.68
N PHE A 291 -14.56 -1.92 -30.62
CA PHE A 291 -15.16 -2.89 -29.70
C PHE A 291 -14.05 -3.49 -28.82
N ASP A 292 -14.22 -3.43 -27.50
CA ASP A 292 -13.22 -3.90 -26.53
C ASP A 292 -13.37 -5.39 -26.16
N GLY A 293 -14.25 -6.11 -26.86
CA GLY A 293 -14.64 -7.48 -26.52
C GLY A 293 -15.90 -7.57 -25.65
N LYS A 294 -16.41 -6.45 -25.11
CA LYS A 294 -17.60 -6.42 -24.23
C LYS A 294 -18.60 -5.33 -24.62
N THR A 295 -18.11 -4.14 -24.94
CA THR A 295 -18.87 -2.92 -25.18
C THR A 295 -18.32 -2.13 -26.36
N LEU A 296 -19.18 -1.31 -26.96
CA LEU A 296 -18.77 -0.38 -28.01
C LEU A 296 -18.18 0.89 -27.40
N TRP A 297 -17.16 1.41 -28.06
CA TRP A 297 -16.51 2.66 -27.72
C TRP A 297 -16.43 3.56 -28.93
N SER A 298 -16.82 4.82 -28.79
CA SER A 298 -16.64 5.82 -29.83
C SER A 298 -15.58 6.84 -29.44
N LEU A 299 -14.93 7.41 -30.44
CA LEU A 299 -14.03 8.55 -30.29
C LEU A 299 -14.74 9.82 -30.77
N ASP A 300 -14.98 10.76 -29.85
CA ASP A 300 -15.55 12.06 -30.20
C ASP A 300 -14.43 13.09 -30.44
N ALA A 301 -14.31 13.59 -31.66
CA ALA A 301 -13.25 14.53 -32.03
C ALA A 301 -13.48 15.96 -31.52
N ALA A 302 -14.74 16.35 -31.29
CA ALA A 302 -15.05 17.70 -30.79
C ALA A 302 -14.80 17.77 -29.28
N ASN A 303 -15.33 16.82 -28.54
CA ASN A 303 -15.14 16.71 -27.09
C ASN A 303 -13.78 16.13 -26.71
N ARG A 304 -13.10 15.43 -27.64
CA ARG A 304 -11.79 14.80 -27.46
C ARG A 304 -11.82 13.78 -26.33
N GLU A 305 -12.78 12.88 -26.40
CA GLU A 305 -13.02 11.87 -25.38
C GLU A 305 -13.41 10.54 -26.01
N LEU A 306 -13.16 9.46 -25.28
CA LEU A 306 -13.74 8.16 -25.55
C LEU A 306 -15.07 8.04 -24.81
N LEU A 307 -16.10 7.60 -25.52
CA LEU A 307 -17.41 7.31 -24.97
C LEU A 307 -17.61 5.80 -24.95
N ARG A 308 -17.84 5.24 -23.76
CA ARG A 308 -18.26 3.85 -23.62
C ARG A 308 -19.78 3.78 -23.68
N HIS A 309 -20.29 3.00 -24.62
CA HIS A 309 -21.72 2.83 -24.85
C HIS A 309 -22.25 1.59 -24.13
N ASP A 310 -23.50 1.66 -23.67
CA ASP A 310 -24.23 0.46 -23.28
C ASP A 310 -24.49 -0.40 -24.52
N ILE A 311 -24.27 -1.71 -24.42
CA ILE A 311 -24.39 -2.61 -25.57
C ILE A 311 -25.84 -2.89 -25.97
N LYS A 312 -26.81 -2.73 -25.05
CA LYS A 312 -28.24 -2.93 -25.32
C LYS A 312 -28.87 -1.67 -25.87
N ASP A 313 -28.49 -0.51 -25.34
CA ASP A 313 -28.87 0.80 -25.88
C ASP A 313 -27.64 1.70 -26.06
N PRO A 314 -27.02 1.68 -27.25
CA PRO A 314 -25.83 2.48 -27.55
C PRO A 314 -26.00 3.99 -27.43
N ARG A 315 -27.23 4.50 -27.28
CA ARG A 315 -27.45 5.93 -27.00
C ARG A 315 -27.00 6.30 -25.59
N LEU A 316 -26.98 5.34 -24.67
CA LEU A 316 -26.59 5.55 -23.29
C LEU A 316 -25.06 5.45 -23.16
N VAL A 317 -24.43 6.56 -22.78
CA VAL A 317 -23.00 6.60 -22.48
C VAL A 317 -22.80 6.27 -21.00
N VAL A 318 -22.15 5.14 -20.74
CA VAL A 318 -21.91 4.60 -19.39
C VAL A 318 -20.63 5.16 -18.78
N TYR A 319 -19.66 5.53 -19.61
CA TYR A 319 -18.37 6.04 -19.16
C TYR A 319 -17.76 6.99 -20.19
N ARG A 320 -17.06 8.02 -19.72
CA ARG A 320 -16.37 9.02 -20.56
C ARG A 320 -14.93 9.15 -20.12
N VAL A 321 -14.01 9.13 -21.07
CA VAL A 321 -12.58 9.24 -20.82
C VAL A 321 -12.04 10.41 -21.62
N PRO A 322 -11.64 11.52 -20.99
CA PRO A 322 -11.03 12.64 -21.70
C PRO A 322 -9.64 12.26 -22.22
N LEU A 323 -9.38 12.53 -23.50
CA LEU A 323 -8.09 12.30 -24.14
C LEU A 323 -7.28 13.58 -24.13
N ARG A 324 -6.36 13.67 -23.17
CA ARG A 324 -5.60 14.90 -22.87
C ARG A 324 -4.62 15.25 -23.99
N GLU A 325 -4.16 14.24 -24.70
CA GLU A 325 -3.25 14.30 -25.84
C GLU A 325 -3.83 15.14 -26.99
N TYR A 326 -5.16 15.17 -27.12
CA TYR A 326 -5.87 15.94 -28.14
C TYR A 326 -6.28 17.35 -27.71
N GLN A 327 -6.09 17.73 -26.44
CA GLN A 327 -6.56 19.03 -25.92
C GLN A 327 -5.91 20.25 -26.60
N SER A 328 -4.70 20.10 -27.12
CA SER A 328 -4.02 21.16 -27.88
C SER A 328 -4.74 21.52 -29.19
N GLY A 329 -5.58 20.62 -29.72
CA GLY A 329 -6.19 20.78 -31.05
C GLY A 329 -5.23 20.65 -32.23
N ARG A 330 -3.95 20.37 -31.96
CA ARG A 330 -2.92 20.16 -33.00
C ARG A 330 -3.20 18.90 -33.83
N TRP A 331 -3.79 17.89 -33.20
CA TRP A 331 -4.07 16.58 -33.77
C TRP A 331 -5.56 16.31 -33.81
N ARG A 332 -6.04 15.77 -34.92
CA ARG A 332 -7.43 15.37 -35.13
C ARG A 332 -7.49 13.85 -35.09
N PRO A 333 -8.17 13.25 -34.10
CA PRO A 333 -8.35 11.81 -34.08
C PRO A 333 -9.17 11.36 -35.30
N THR A 334 -8.76 10.26 -35.92
CA THR A 334 -9.43 9.69 -37.10
C THR A 334 -9.74 8.21 -36.93
N GLY A 335 -8.85 7.43 -36.31
CA GLY A 335 -9.06 6.00 -36.07
C GLY A 335 -8.92 5.63 -34.59
N LEU A 336 -9.59 4.55 -34.18
CA LEU A 336 -9.55 4.00 -32.82
C LEU A 336 -9.58 2.47 -32.89
N VAL A 337 -8.82 1.81 -32.03
CA VAL A 337 -8.85 0.36 -31.88
C VAL A 337 -8.52 -0.09 -30.46
N TRP A 338 -9.01 -1.26 -30.08
CA TRP A 338 -8.62 -1.98 -28.86
C TRP A 338 -7.69 -3.14 -29.22
N ASP A 339 -6.53 -3.25 -28.58
CA ASP A 339 -5.56 -4.33 -28.86
C ASP A 339 -5.72 -5.56 -27.96
N GLY A 340 -6.62 -5.51 -26.98
CA GLY A 340 -6.78 -6.53 -25.94
C GLY A 340 -6.43 -6.01 -24.54
N GLU A 341 -5.59 -4.97 -24.45
CA GLU A 341 -5.07 -4.41 -23.20
C GLU A 341 -5.36 -2.91 -23.06
N GLN A 342 -5.26 -2.16 -24.15
CA GLN A 342 -5.45 -0.71 -24.16
C GLN A 342 -6.02 -0.20 -25.49
N PHE A 343 -6.45 1.06 -25.48
CA PHE A 343 -6.92 1.74 -26.68
C PHE A 343 -5.76 2.38 -27.42
N TRP A 344 -5.83 2.35 -28.74
CA TRP A 344 -4.91 3.03 -29.64
C TRP A 344 -5.70 3.88 -30.60
N SER A 345 -5.18 5.06 -30.91
CA SER A 345 -5.78 5.92 -31.93
C SER A 345 -4.74 6.41 -32.92
N VAL A 346 -5.22 6.75 -34.10
CA VAL A 346 -4.44 7.48 -35.09
C VAL A 346 -5.03 8.86 -35.29
N ALA A 347 -4.16 9.81 -35.63
CA ALA A 347 -4.54 11.18 -35.83
C ALA A 347 -3.78 11.84 -36.98
N GLU A 348 -4.49 12.73 -37.66
CA GLU A 348 -3.95 13.61 -38.67
C GLU A 348 -3.64 14.98 -38.06
N SER A 349 -2.63 15.67 -38.59
CA SER A 349 -2.33 17.03 -38.15
C SER A 349 -3.43 18.01 -38.61
N SER A 350 -3.80 18.97 -37.76
CA SER A 350 -4.83 19.96 -38.08
C SER A 350 -4.48 20.86 -39.29
N GLY A 351 -3.21 20.89 -39.71
CA GLY A 351 -2.70 21.66 -40.85
C GLY A 351 -2.85 20.99 -42.22
N GLY A 352 -3.40 19.77 -42.31
CA GLY A 352 -3.66 19.12 -43.61
C GLY A 352 -2.42 18.45 -44.22
N GLY A 353 -1.84 17.51 -43.49
CA GLY A 353 -0.82 16.60 -44.02
C GLY A 353 0.64 17.09 -44.01
N GLU A 354 0.90 18.33 -43.59
CA GLU A 354 2.27 18.91 -43.52
C GLU A 354 3.17 18.17 -42.52
N LEU A 355 2.57 17.63 -41.47
CA LEU A 355 3.25 16.79 -40.47
C LEU A 355 2.88 15.32 -40.68
N PRO A 356 3.79 14.39 -40.31
CA PRO A 356 3.45 12.98 -40.25
C PRO A 356 2.22 12.76 -39.37
N GLY A 357 1.43 11.74 -39.69
CA GLY A 357 0.33 11.29 -38.86
C GLY A 357 0.87 10.77 -37.54
N ARG A 358 0.01 10.66 -36.54
CA ARG A 358 0.41 10.24 -35.20
C ARG A 358 -0.35 8.99 -34.78
N LEU A 359 0.36 8.03 -34.18
CA LEU A 359 -0.20 6.90 -33.44
C LEU A 359 -0.09 7.21 -31.95
N LEU A 360 -1.16 7.04 -31.20
CA LEU A 360 -1.20 7.30 -29.76
C LEU A 360 -1.77 6.10 -29.02
N SER A 361 -1.24 5.84 -27.82
CA SER A 361 -1.79 4.86 -26.89
C SER A 361 -2.57 5.55 -25.77
N HIS A 362 -3.71 4.98 -25.38
CA HIS A 362 -4.57 5.50 -24.32
C HIS A 362 -4.67 4.49 -23.20
N GLU A 363 -4.06 4.82 -22.07
CA GLU A 363 -4.28 4.08 -20.83
C GLU A 363 -5.61 4.51 -20.23
N LEU A 364 -6.56 3.58 -20.16
CA LEU A 364 -7.79 3.83 -19.43
C LEU A 364 -7.46 3.92 -17.93
N PRO A 365 -8.09 4.84 -17.18
CA PRO A 365 -8.04 4.81 -15.74
C PRO A 365 -8.47 3.42 -15.28
N ARG A 366 -7.56 2.67 -14.61
CA ARG A 366 -7.94 1.39 -14.02
C ARG A 366 -9.15 1.67 -13.13
N PRO A 367 -10.23 0.87 -13.22
CA PRO A 367 -11.33 1.02 -12.28
C PRO A 367 -10.73 0.95 -10.88
N LEU A 368 -10.98 1.96 -10.05
CA LEU A 368 -10.58 1.96 -8.63
C LEU A 368 -11.13 0.66 -8.03
N SER A 369 -10.26 -0.33 -7.92
CA SER A 369 -10.64 -1.65 -7.46
C SER A 369 -10.93 -1.53 -5.97
N LYS A 370 -12.22 -1.56 -5.64
CA LYS A 370 -12.77 -1.80 -4.30
C LYS A 370 -12.30 -0.81 -3.24
N ILE A 371 -13.14 0.18 -2.96
CA ILE A 371 -13.24 0.69 -1.59
C ILE A 371 -13.63 -0.51 -0.73
N PRO A 372 -12.87 -0.88 0.33
CA PRO A 372 -13.29 -1.95 1.21
C PRO A 372 -14.63 -1.56 1.84
N ALA A 373 -15.60 -2.47 1.75
CA ALA A 373 -16.87 -2.30 2.43
C ALA A 373 -16.59 -2.11 3.93
N SER A 374 -16.97 -0.93 4.44
CA SER A 374 -17.06 -0.64 5.87
C SER A 374 -18.37 -1.15 6.42
#